data_AF-A0A971G528-F1
#
_entry.id   AF-A0A971G528-F1
#
_cell.length_a   1.000
_cell.length_b   1.000
_cell.length_c   1.000
_cell.angle_alpha   90.00
_cell.angle_beta   90.00
_cell.angle_gamma   90.00
#
_symmetry.space_group_name_H-M   'P 1'
#
loop_
_entity.id
_entity.type
_entity.pdbx_description
1 polymer ?
#
loop_
_entity_poly.entity_id
_entity_poly.type
_entity_poly.pdbx_seq_one_letter_code
_entity_poly.pdbx_strand_id
1 'polypeptide(L)' 'MKVKLRTGETAEVNASYGARLIEQGEARLLPQEKRSIRPAEAKPAEAKPAEPKRREKETAEKPAGETH' A
#
# COMPACT_ATOMS: atom_id res chain seq x y z
N MET A 1 26.73 -0.59 -11.19
CA MET A 1 25.59 0.00 -11.94
C MET A 1 24.60 -1.11 -12.24
N LYS A 2 23.31 -0.91 -12.00
CA LYS A 2 22.31 -1.95 -12.23
C LYS A 2 21.63 -1.72 -13.58
N VAL A 3 21.60 -2.75 -14.42
CA VAL A 3 20.98 -2.71 -15.75
C VAL A 3 20.02 -3.89 -15.91
N LYS A 4 18.99 -3.71 -16.73
CA LYS A 4 18.09 -4.77 -17.19
C LYS A 4 18.49 -5.17 -18.59
N LEU A 5 18.91 -6.42 -18.78
CA LEU A 5 19.24 -6.98 -20.08
C LEU A 5 17.96 -7.21 -20.90
N ARG A 6 18.13 -7.34 -22.22
CA ARG A 6 17.03 -7.67 -23.13
C ARG A 6 16.35 -9.01 -22.80
N THR A 7 17.07 -9.94 -22.18
CA THR A 7 16.52 -11.21 -21.66
C THR A 7 15.53 -11.00 -20.51
N GLY A 8 15.48 -9.81 -19.93
CA GLY A 8 14.66 -9.46 -18.78
C GLY A 8 15.38 -9.63 -17.44
N GLU A 9 16.58 -10.21 -17.44
CA GLU A 9 17.42 -10.36 -16.25
C GLU A 9 18.01 -9.02 -15.82
N THR A 10 18.18 -8.86 -14.51
CA THR A 10 18.88 -7.70 -13.94
C THR A 10 20.28 -8.09 -13.54
N ALA A 11 21.27 -7.39 -14.08
CA ALA A 11 22.68 -7.61 -13.77
C ALA A 11 23.29 -6.35 -13.13
N GLU A 12 24.20 -6.56 -12.20
CA GLU A 12 25.07 -5.51 -11.70
C GLU A 12 26.39 -5.55 -12.45
N VAL A 13 26.70 -4.46 -13.15
CA VAL A 13 27.88 -4.33 -13.99
C VAL A 13 28.64 -3.05 -13.66
N ASN A 14 29.91 -2.99 -14.07
CA ASN A 14 30.65 -1.74 -14.03
C ASN A 14 30.02 -0.71 -15.00
N ALA A 15 30.18 0.58 -14.69
CA ALA A 15 29.60 1.67 -15.46
C ALA A 15 30.00 1.64 -16.94
N SER A 16 31.28 1.39 -17.25
CA SER A 16 31.77 1.36 -18.64
C SER A 16 31.14 0.23 -19.46
N TYR A 17 31.04 -0.96 -18.85
CA TYR A 17 30.43 -2.12 -19.51
C TYR A 17 28.92 -1.93 -19.69
N GLY A 18 28.24 -1.44 -18.66
CA GLY A 18 26.81 -1.18 -18.73
C GLY A 18 26.44 -0.07 -19.73
N ALA A 19 27.25 0.99 -19.85
CA ALA A 19 27.04 2.03 -20.85
C ALA A 19 27.12 1.47 -22.28
N ARG A 20 28.12 0.64 -22.56
CA ARG A 20 28.26 -0.04 -23.85
C ARG A 20 27.06 -0.93 -24.18
N LEU A 21 26.54 -1.69 -23.21
CA LEU A 21 25.34 -2.51 -23.39
C LEU A 21 24.09 -1.66 -23.68
N ILE A 22 23.98 -0.47 -23.07
CA ILE A 22 22.87 0.45 -23.31
C ILE A 22 22.98 1.07 -24.71
N GLU A 23 24.17 1.48 -25.14
CA GLU A 23 24.40 2.01 -26.50
C GLU A 23 24.09 0.97 -27.58
N GLN A 24 24.39 -0.31 -27.32
CA GLN A 24 24.05 -1.41 -28.23
C GLN A 24 22.56 -1.81 -28.17
N GLY A 25 21.77 -1.25 -27.26
CA GLY A 25 20.37 -1.62 -27.05
C GLY A 25 20.16 -3.00 -26.40
N GLU A 26 21.23 -3.60 -25.89
CA GLU A 26 21.24 -4.90 -25.20
C GLU A 26 20.78 -4.79 -23.75
N ALA A 27 20.85 -3.60 -23.16
CA ALA A 27 20.43 -3.33 -21.80
C ALA A 27 19.74 -1.97 -21.63
N ARG A 28 19.01 -1.81 -20.53
CA ARG A 28 18.45 -0.54 -20.07
C ARG A 28 18.94 -0.24 -18.65
N LEU A 29 19.29 1.01 -18.39
CA LEU A 29 19.64 1.45 -17.04
C LEU A 29 18.41 1.28 -16.14
N LEU A 30 18.58 0.54 -15.04
CA LEU A 30 17.56 0.53 -13.99
C LEU A 30 17.81 1.74 -13.10
N PRO A 31 16.83 2.63 -12.92
CA PRO A 31 16.95 3.63 -11.89
C PRO A 31 17.19 2.87 -10.58
N GLN A 32 18.29 3.18 -9.89
CA GLN A 32 18.28 2.96 -8.46
C GLN A 32 17.15 3.85 -7.97
N GLU A 33 15.98 3.26 -7.72
CA GLU A 33 15.09 3.78 -6.71
C GLU A 33 15.96 3.84 -5.45
N LYS A 34 16.62 4.98 -5.26
CA LYS A 34 16.81 5.52 -3.93
C LYS A 34 15.42 5.42 -3.36
N ARG A 35 15.22 4.42 -2.51
CA ARG A 35 14.09 4.31 -1.61
C ARG A 35 14.16 5.61 -0.84
N SER A 36 13.60 6.67 -1.43
CA SER A 36 13.24 7.87 -0.75
C SER A 36 12.19 7.30 0.16
N ILE A 37 12.65 6.97 1.37
CA ILE A 37 11.82 6.71 2.51
C ILE A 37 11.02 7.99 2.57
N ARG A 38 9.89 8.03 1.85
CA ARG A 38 8.87 9.02 2.11
C ARG A 38 8.60 8.75 3.58
N PRO A 39 8.94 9.66 4.52
CA PRO A 39 8.44 9.49 5.87
C PRO A 39 6.96 9.24 5.67
N ALA A 40 6.46 8.10 6.15
CA ALA A 40 5.06 7.78 6.04
C ALA A 40 4.32 9.04 6.49
N GLU A 41 3.65 9.72 5.56
CA GLU A 41 2.71 10.74 5.92
C GLU A 41 1.75 10.00 6.83
N ALA A 42 1.92 10.22 8.13
CA ALA A 42 1.03 9.74 9.15
C ALA A 42 -0.30 10.36 8.78
N LYS A 43 -1.10 9.64 7.99
CA LYS A 43 -2.49 9.98 7.76
C LYS A 43 -3.06 10.13 9.17
N PRO A 44 -3.50 11.33 9.59
CA PRO A 44 -4.25 11.41 10.82
C PRO A 44 -5.41 10.44 10.61
N ALA A 45 -5.51 9.45 11.50
CA ALA A 45 -6.67 8.60 11.53
C ALA A 45 -7.84 9.55 11.77
N GLU A 46 -8.60 9.87 10.71
CA GLU A 46 -9.90 10.49 10.84
C GLU A 46 -10.70 9.52 11.70
N ALA A 47 -10.79 9.86 12.98
CA ALA A 47 -11.65 9.21 13.94
C ALA A 47 -13.08 9.40 13.43
N LYS A 48 -13.56 8.44 12.64
CA LYS A 48 -14.96 8.35 12.28
C LYS A 48 -15.73 8.28 13.59
N PRO A 49 -16.61 9.25 13.92
CA PRO A 49 -17.47 9.12 15.07
C PRO A 49 -18.32 7.87 14.84
N ALA A 50 -18.26 6.93 15.78
CA ALA A 50 -19.03 5.71 15.73
C ALA A 50 -20.51 6.08 15.62
N GLU A 51 -21.16 5.65 14.53
CA GLU A 51 -22.62 5.67 14.44
C GLU A 51 -23.19 4.90 15.63
N PRO A 52 -24.02 5.51 16.49
CA PRO A 52 -24.69 4.77 17.54
C PRO A 52 -25.67 3.81 16.86
N LYS A 53 -25.27 2.54 16.80
CA LYS A 53 -26.09 1.40 16.44
C LYS A 53 -27.28 1.39 17.40
N ARG A 54 -28.40 2.00 16.98
CA ARG A 54 -29.68 1.90 17.69
C ARG A 54 -30.04 0.42 17.71
N ARG A 55 -29.70 -0.22 18.82
CA ARG A 55 -30.12 -1.57 19.14
C ARG A 55 -31.62 -1.50 19.35
N GLU A 56 -32.37 -1.90 18.33
CA GLU A 56 -33.77 -2.31 18.49
C GLU A 56 -33.81 -3.28 19.67
N LYS A 57 -34.33 -2.80 20.81
CA LYS A 57 -34.82 -3.67 21.87
C LYS A 57 -36.27 -3.95 21.53
N GLU A 58 -36.44 -4.90 20.63
CA GLU A 58 -37.57 -5.81 20.70
C GLU A 58 -37.45 -6.55 22.03
N THR A 59 -38.24 -6.15 23.00
CA THR A 59 -38.63 -7.03 24.12
C THR A 59 -40.11 -6.82 24.34
N ALA A 60 -40.84 -7.79 23.82
CA ALA A 60 -42.19 -8.12 24.22
C ALA A 60 -42.26 -8.30 25.74
N GLU A 61 -43.19 -7.60 26.38
CA GLU A 61 -43.88 -8.14 27.55
C GLU A 61 -45.25 -7.46 27.68
N LYS A 62 -46.29 -8.14 27.20
CA LYS A 62 -47.62 -8.11 27.82
C LYS A 62 -47.66 -9.39 28.69
N PRO A 63 -48.26 -9.39 29.89
CA PRO A 63 -49.70 -9.14 30.01
C PRO A 63 -50.18 -8.41 31.28
N ALA A 64 -51.41 -7.90 31.15
CA ALA A 64 -52.49 -7.87 32.13
C ALA A 64 -52.23 -7.59 33.62
N GLY A 65 -53.00 -6.63 34.16
CA GLY A 65 -53.75 -6.87 35.40
C GLY A 65 -53.33 -6.07 36.64
N GLU A 66 -54.22 -5.15 37.02
CA GLU A 66 -54.84 -5.02 38.35
C GLU A 66 -54.06 -4.57 39.62
N THR A 67 -54.76 -3.71 40.38
CA THR A 67 -54.60 -3.33 41.81
C THR A 67 -53.34 -2.53 42.20
N HIS A 68 -53.40 -1.41 42.92
CA HIS A 68 -54.19 -1.03 44.10
C HIS A 68 -54.62 0.45 44.08
#